data_AF-A3MT01-F1
#
_entry.id   AF-A3MT01-F1
#
_cell.length_a   1.000
_cell.length_b   1.000
_cell.length_c   1.000
_cell.angle_alpha   90.00
_cell.angle_beta   90.00
_cell.angle_gamma   90.00
#
_symmetry.space_group_name_H-M   'P 1'
#
loop_
_entity.id
_entity.type
_entity.pdbx_description
1 polymer ?
#
loop_
_entity_poly.entity_id
_entity_poly.type
_entity_poly.pdbx_seq_one_letter_code
_entity_poly.pdbx_strand_id
1 'polypeptide(L)'
;MIARVEEVAKALGEGWALRWGEAPVGGVYMLKEAYMWRPEDVEPYCKRPEKPIVIYIVASVEGLDVVYSRVRPGPLSCPVATFVKKYRWSDVRTAVKSLVEFITRVERIPYFQLNPELLRLAGLCGEYPLVCDDPFEVIRRVAAPRGGGARRLSQSRPVLEELVKVLRERLEFDASFEEVVRRVVEDPERLRACYA
;
A
#
# COMPACT_ATOMS: atom_id res chain seq x y z
N MET A 1 19.50 13.76 8.63
CA MET A 1 18.99 12.47 9.16
C MET A 1 18.01 12.64 10.30
N ILE A 2 18.37 13.31 11.41
CA ILE A 2 17.42 13.69 12.46
C ILE A 2 16.22 14.46 11.90
N ALA A 3 16.46 15.34 10.91
CA ALA A 3 15.42 16.04 10.16
C ALA A 3 14.31 15.12 9.61
N ARG A 4 14.64 13.89 9.17
CA ARG A 4 13.62 12.96 8.65
C ARG A 4 12.71 12.43 9.76
N VAL A 5 13.27 12.18 10.95
CA VAL A 5 12.49 11.75 12.11
C VAL A 5 11.56 12.87 12.57
N GLU A 6 12.02 14.12 12.56
CA GLU A 6 11.21 15.30 12.89
C GLU A 6 10.09 15.54 11.85
N GLU A 7 10.37 15.39 10.56
CA GLU A 7 9.36 15.44 9.50
C GLU A 7 8.26 14.39 9.70
N VAL A 8 8.65 13.15 9.99
CA VAL A 8 7.70 12.07 10.25
C VAL A 8 6.89 12.36 11.51
N ALA A 9 7.52 12.80 12.61
CA ALA A 9 6.84 13.17 13.84
C ALA A 9 5.79 14.26 13.60
N LYS A 10 6.16 15.31 12.85
CA LYS A 10 5.26 16.41 12.50
C LYS A 10 4.09 15.93 11.64
N ALA A 11 4.35 15.06 10.67
CA ALA A 11 3.33 14.54 9.77
C ALA A 11 2.35 13.56 10.47
N LEU A 12 2.83 12.80 11.46
CA LEU A 12 2.01 11.91 12.27
C LEU A 12 1.11 12.66 13.26
N GLY A 13 1.55 13.84 13.71
CA GLY A 13 0.81 14.67 14.65
C GLY A 13 0.78 14.11 16.08
N GLU A 14 -0.21 14.54 16.87
CA GLU A 14 -0.26 14.25 18.30
C GLU A 14 -0.58 12.79 18.64
N GLY A 15 -0.04 12.32 19.77
CA GLY A 15 -0.31 11.00 20.34
C GLY A 15 0.58 9.86 19.84
N TRP A 16 1.57 10.15 18.98
CA TRP A 16 2.59 9.18 18.56
C TRP A 16 3.83 9.30 19.44
N ALA A 17 4.18 8.23 20.14
CA ALA A 17 5.37 8.16 20.99
C ALA A 17 6.57 7.63 20.20
N LEU A 18 7.66 8.39 20.15
CA LEU A 18 8.92 7.96 19.54
C LEU A 18 9.71 7.07 20.51
N ARG A 19 10.24 5.97 19.97
CA ARG A 19 11.20 5.09 20.64
C ARG A 19 12.37 4.83 19.71
N TRP A 20 13.58 4.84 20.26
CA TRP A 20 14.79 4.41 19.57
C TRP A 20 15.16 3.01 20.04
N GLY A 21 15.72 2.18 19.16
CA GLY A 21 16.18 0.85 19.55
C GLY A 21 15.99 -0.18 18.45
N GLU A 22 15.41 -1.31 18.78
CA GLU A 22 15.22 -2.43 17.85
C GLU A 22 13.98 -2.24 16.98
N ALA A 23 13.99 -2.88 15.81
CA ALA A 23 12.81 -2.96 14.96
C ALA A 23 11.71 -3.80 15.64
N PRO A 24 10.42 -3.47 15.44
CA PRO A 24 9.32 -4.28 15.96
C PRO A 24 9.39 -5.71 15.39
N VAL A 25 9.39 -6.71 16.28
CA VAL A 25 9.62 -8.13 15.96
C VAL A 25 8.34 -8.86 15.50
N GLY A 26 7.24 -8.13 15.29
CA GLY A 26 5.95 -8.70 14.90
C GLY A 26 4.96 -7.65 14.42
N GLY A 27 3.76 -8.10 14.04
CA GLY A 27 2.67 -7.27 13.56
C GLY A 27 2.28 -7.53 12.10
N VAL A 28 1.18 -6.91 11.67
CA VAL A 28 0.68 -6.99 10.30
C VAL A 28 1.16 -5.76 9.54
N TYR A 29 1.90 -5.97 8.46
CA TYR A 29 2.53 -4.89 7.71
C TYR A 29 1.57 -4.26 6.70
N MET A 30 1.62 -2.93 6.63
CA MET A 30 0.87 -2.10 5.69
C MET A 30 1.36 -2.27 4.26
N LEU A 31 2.67 -2.39 4.04
CA LEU A 31 3.21 -2.67 2.71
C LEU A 31 3.19 -4.18 2.45
N LYS A 32 2.90 -4.57 1.20
CA LYS A 32 3.19 -5.94 0.76
C LYS A 32 4.69 -6.14 0.78
N GLU A 33 5.11 -7.33 1.19
CA GLU A 33 6.53 -7.68 1.39
C GLU A 33 7.39 -7.45 0.12
N ALA A 34 6.80 -7.62 -1.07
CA ALA A 34 7.46 -7.39 -2.36
C ALA A 34 7.86 -5.92 -2.61
N TYR A 35 7.26 -4.96 -1.89
CA TYR A 35 7.59 -3.54 -1.98
C TYR A 35 8.44 -3.04 -0.82
N MET A 36 8.85 -3.94 0.08
CA MET A 36 9.73 -3.62 1.21
C MET A 36 11.16 -4.03 0.90
N TRP A 37 12.11 -3.17 1.26
CA TRP A 37 13.54 -3.46 1.20
C TRP A 37 13.89 -4.56 2.19
N ARG A 38 14.71 -5.52 1.76
CA ARG A 38 15.23 -6.54 2.66
C ARG A 38 16.38 -5.94 3.49
N PRO A 39 16.62 -6.42 4.72
CA PRO A 39 17.67 -5.87 5.57
C PRO A 39 19.05 -5.91 4.90
N GLU A 40 19.32 -6.97 4.13
CA GLU A 40 20.59 -7.17 3.43
C GLU A 40 20.84 -6.11 2.34
N ASP A 41 19.76 -5.60 1.73
CA ASP A 41 19.83 -4.56 0.71
C ASP A 41 20.09 -3.17 1.35
N VAL A 42 19.74 -2.98 2.63
CA VAL A 42 19.87 -1.71 3.37
C VAL A 42 21.18 -1.63 4.15
N GLU A 43 21.69 -2.77 4.63
CA GLU A 43 22.87 -2.89 5.48
C GLU A 43 24.13 -2.16 4.94
N PRO A 44 24.45 -2.16 3.63
CA PRO A 44 25.59 -1.40 3.10
C PRO A 44 25.48 0.12 3.35
N TYR A 45 24.26 0.65 3.41
CA TYR A 45 24.01 2.07 3.67
C TYR A 45 24.15 2.39 5.16
N CYS A 46 23.82 1.45 6.05
CA CYS A 46 23.97 1.59 7.51
C CYS A 46 25.43 1.80 7.96
N LYS A 47 26.41 1.44 7.11
CA LYS A 47 27.84 1.59 7.38
C LYS A 47 28.43 2.92 6.92
N ARG A 48 27.64 3.74 6.22
CA ARG A 48 28.08 5.07 5.75
C ARG A 48 28.14 6.06 6.92
N PRO A 49 28.95 7.14 6.85
CA PRO A 49 29.01 8.15 7.90
C PRO A 49 27.64 8.76 8.21
N GLU A 50 26.84 8.98 7.17
CA GLU A 50 25.46 9.48 7.25
C GLU A 50 24.44 8.34 7.44
N LYS A 51 24.69 7.38 8.34
CA LYS A 51 23.86 6.17 8.56
C LYS A 51 22.34 6.44 8.48
N PRO A 52 21.62 5.97 7.44
CA PRO A 52 20.21 6.27 7.31
C PRO A 52 19.44 5.72 8.52
N ILE A 53 18.43 6.47 8.94
CA ILE A 53 17.55 6.06 10.05
C ILE A 53 16.41 5.26 9.44
N VAL A 54 16.25 4.02 9.90
CA VAL A 54 15.12 3.18 9.50
C VAL A 54 13.94 3.55 10.39
N ILE A 55 12.81 3.87 9.76
CA ILE A 55 11.62 4.36 10.47
C ILE A 55 10.54 3.29 10.42
N TYR A 56 9.95 3.02 11.59
CA TYR A 56 8.75 2.21 11.75
C TYR A 56 7.64 3.07 12.36
N ILE A 57 6.41 2.84 11.93
CA ILE A 57 5.22 3.50 12.45
C ILE A 57 4.23 2.40 12.82
N VAL A 58 3.85 2.35 14.09
CA VAL A 58 3.10 1.24 14.68
C VAL A 58 1.80 1.77 15.27
N ALA A 59 0.68 1.36 14.69
CA ALA A 59 -0.64 1.54 15.28
C ALA A 59 -0.97 0.26 16.07
N SER A 60 -0.89 0.34 17.40
CA SER A 60 -1.09 -0.81 18.30
C SER A 60 -2.52 -0.84 18.80
N VAL A 61 -3.29 -1.85 18.39
CA VAL A 61 -4.71 -2.04 18.73
C VAL A 61 -4.82 -3.18 19.73
N GLU A 62 -4.82 -2.87 21.03
CA GLU A 62 -4.96 -3.85 22.13
C GLU A 62 -4.16 -5.15 21.94
N GLY A 63 -2.90 -5.03 21.50
CA GLY A 63 -1.98 -6.17 21.29
C GLY A 63 -1.84 -6.61 19.83
N LEU A 64 -2.66 -6.10 18.90
CA LEU A 64 -2.44 -6.24 17.47
C LEU A 64 -1.69 -5.01 16.92
N ASP A 65 -0.44 -5.21 16.50
CA ASP A 65 0.35 -4.14 15.90
C ASP A 65 0.16 -4.11 14.38
N VAL A 66 -0.31 -2.98 13.86
CA VAL A 66 -0.31 -2.68 12.42
C VAL A 66 0.88 -1.78 12.13
N VAL A 67 1.76 -2.22 11.23
CA VAL A 67 3.11 -1.65 11.08
C VAL A 67 3.31 -1.09 9.67
N TYR A 68 3.79 0.14 9.57
CA TYR A 68 4.36 0.68 8.34
C TYR A 68 5.88 0.82 8.47
N SER A 69 6.61 0.29 7.50
CA SER A 69 8.01 0.62 7.22
C SER A 69 8.34 0.29 5.78
N ARG A 70 9.33 0.97 5.21
CA ARG A 70 9.91 0.62 3.90
C ARG A 70 10.88 -0.55 3.98
N VAL A 71 11.33 -0.92 5.18
CA VAL A 71 12.31 -1.99 5.40
C VAL A 71 11.62 -3.11 6.18
N ARG A 72 11.91 -4.36 5.81
CA ARG A 72 11.42 -5.53 6.53
C ARG A 72 12.00 -5.59 7.94
N PRO A 73 11.28 -6.16 8.92
CA PRO A 73 11.85 -6.42 10.23
C PRO A 73 13.03 -7.39 10.10
N GLY A 74 14.08 -7.14 10.88
CA GLY A 74 15.27 -7.98 10.88
C GLY A 74 16.47 -7.28 11.51
N PRO A 75 17.58 -8.01 11.68
CA PRO A 75 18.81 -7.43 12.21
C PRO A 75 19.35 -6.38 11.23
N LEU A 76 19.52 -5.15 11.71
CA LEU A 76 20.00 -4.00 10.97
C LEU A 76 21.01 -3.25 11.82
N SER A 77 22.13 -2.80 11.25
CA SER A 77 23.09 -1.94 11.97
C SER A 77 22.72 -0.45 11.93
N CYS A 78 21.69 -0.09 11.17
CA CYS A 78 21.13 1.26 11.12
C CYS A 78 20.45 1.63 12.44
N PRO A 79 20.51 2.90 12.87
CA PRO A 79 19.62 3.41 13.92
C PRO A 79 18.15 3.22 13.51
N VAL A 80 17.32 2.73 14.42
CA VAL A 80 15.88 2.56 14.19
C VAL A 80 15.08 3.52 15.07
N ALA A 81 14.15 4.23 14.44
CA ALA A 81 13.18 5.09 15.08
C ALA A 81 11.77 4.49 14.89
N THR A 82 11.08 4.21 15.98
CA THR A 82 9.75 3.61 15.98
C THR A 82 8.75 4.56 16.62
N PHE A 83 7.77 5.02 15.84
CA PHE A 83 6.64 5.80 16.33
C PHE A 83 5.49 4.86 16.69
N VAL A 84 4.98 4.94 17.90
CA VAL A 84 3.90 4.06 18.37
C VAL A 84 2.73 4.89 18.85
N LYS A 85 1.53 4.55 18.37
CA LYS A 85 0.26 5.08 18.92
C LYS A 85 -0.64 3.93 19.29
N LYS A 86 -1.19 3.99 20.50
CA LYS A 86 -2.09 2.97 21.04
C LYS A 86 -3.53 3.33 20.73
N TYR A 87 -4.30 2.32 20.33
CA TYR A 87 -5.70 2.40 19.98
C TYR A 87 -6.46 1.30 20.71
N ARG A 88 -7.77 1.51 20.88
CA ARG A 88 -8.71 0.49 21.34
C ARG A 88 -9.26 -0.28 20.15
N TRP A 89 -9.83 -1.46 20.37
CA TRP A 89 -10.49 -2.23 19.30
C TRP A 89 -11.61 -1.45 18.61
N SER A 90 -12.33 -0.61 19.36
CA SER A 90 -13.35 0.31 18.82
C SER A 90 -12.80 1.24 17.74
N ASP A 91 -11.50 1.55 17.79
CA ASP A 91 -10.83 2.51 16.93
C ASP A 91 -9.92 1.83 15.88
N VAL A 92 -10.04 0.51 15.69
CA VAL A 92 -9.19 -0.25 14.75
C VAL A 92 -9.23 0.33 13.33
N ARG A 93 -10.40 0.75 12.86
CA ARG A 93 -10.53 1.38 11.52
C ARG A 93 -9.76 2.69 11.46
N THR A 94 -9.86 3.51 12.50
CA THR A 94 -9.15 4.79 12.62
C THR A 94 -7.65 4.57 12.70
N ALA A 95 -7.20 3.54 13.41
CA ALA A 95 -5.81 3.15 13.53
C ALA A 95 -5.19 2.78 12.17
N VAL A 96 -5.91 2.00 11.35
CA VAL A 96 -5.42 1.65 10.01
C VAL A 96 -5.53 2.84 9.06
N LYS A 97 -6.61 3.63 9.12
CA LYS A 97 -6.79 4.83 8.27
C LYS A 97 -5.69 5.87 8.49
N SER A 98 -5.24 6.07 9.73
CA SER A 98 -4.15 7.03 10.01
C SER A 98 -2.84 6.60 9.34
N LEU A 99 -2.54 5.31 9.35
CA LEU A 99 -1.39 4.77 8.61
C LEU A 99 -1.56 4.93 7.11
N VAL A 100 -2.74 4.59 6.56
CA VAL A 100 -3.02 4.77 5.13
C VAL A 100 -2.84 6.23 4.71
N GLU A 101 -3.37 7.18 5.48
CA GLU A 101 -3.25 8.61 5.20
C GLU A 101 -1.79 9.08 5.21
N PHE A 102 -1.02 8.64 6.20
CA PHE A 102 0.41 8.92 6.24
C PHE A 102 1.12 8.36 4.99
N ILE A 103 0.84 7.10 4.65
CA ILE A 103 1.50 6.40 3.54
C ILE A 103 1.20 7.05 2.19
N THR A 104 -0.06 7.41 1.94
CA THR A 104 -0.47 7.94 0.63
C THR A 104 -0.18 9.42 0.49
N ARG A 105 -0.28 10.21 1.57
CA ARG A 105 -0.06 11.68 1.50
C ARG A 105 1.38 12.10 1.77
N VAL A 106 2.06 11.45 2.71
CA VAL A 106 3.41 11.84 3.15
C VAL A 106 4.46 11.04 2.39
N GLU A 107 4.30 9.73 2.34
CA GLU A 107 5.24 8.82 1.68
C GLU A 107 4.96 8.68 0.18
N ARG A 108 3.79 9.13 -0.28
CA ARG A 108 3.32 9.07 -1.68
C ARG A 108 3.36 7.66 -2.25
N ILE A 109 3.11 6.66 -1.40
CA ILE A 109 3.05 5.26 -1.82
C ILE A 109 1.62 4.95 -2.27
N PRO A 110 1.45 4.32 -3.45
CA PRO A 110 0.13 4.05 -4.00
C PRO A 110 -0.57 2.87 -3.31
N TYR A 111 -1.91 2.90 -3.31
CA TYR A 111 -2.76 1.90 -2.64
C TYR A 111 -2.48 0.44 -3.06
N PHE A 112 -2.10 0.19 -4.32
CA PHE A 112 -1.87 -1.18 -4.80
C PHE A 112 -0.65 -1.86 -4.16
N GLN A 113 0.26 -1.09 -3.56
CA GLN A 113 1.40 -1.62 -2.79
C GLN A 113 1.02 -1.99 -1.37
N LEU A 114 -0.16 -1.56 -0.90
CA LEU A 114 -0.61 -1.79 0.46
C LEU A 114 -1.28 -3.16 0.61
N ASN A 115 -1.26 -3.68 1.83
CA ASN A 115 -1.88 -4.94 2.20
C ASN A 115 -3.41 -4.82 2.07
N PRO A 116 -4.05 -5.62 1.19
CA PRO A 116 -5.47 -5.52 0.92
C PRO A 116 -6.35 -5.87 2.13
N GLU A 117 -5.89 -6.77 3.01
CA GLU A 117 -6.63 -7.14 4.22
C GLU A 117 -6.78 -5.95 5.17
N LEU A 118 -5.73 -5.14 5.31
CA LEU A 118 -5.75 -3.94 6.13
C LEU A 118 -6.62 -2.84 5.49
N LEU A 119 -6.62 -2.73 4.16
CA LEU A 119 -7.54 -1.82 3.47
C LEU A 119 -9.01 -2.24 3.64
N ARG A 120 -9.31 -3.55 3.64
CA ARG A 120 -10.64 -4.08 3.97
C ARG A 120 -11.02 -3.76 5.41
N LEU A 121 -10.11 -3.98 6.35
CA LEU A 121 -10.31 -3.64 7.76
C LEU A 121 -10.60 -2.14 7.95
N ALA A 122 -9.91 -1.27 7.21
CA ALA A 122 -10.15 0.18 7.22
C ALA A 122 -11.48 0.60 6.54
N GLY A 123 -12.15 -0.31 5.84
CA GLY A 123 -13.36 -0.02 5.07
C GLY A 123 -13.10 0.82 3.82
N LEU A 124 -11.89 0.78 3.25
CA LEU A 124 -11.48 1.59 2.10
C LEU A 124 -11.71 0.91 0.75
N CYS A 125 -12.17 -0.34 0.75
CA CYS A 125 -12.35 -1.12 -0.46
C CYS A 125 -13.56 -0.71 -1.32
N GLY A 126 -14.50 0.06 -0.77
CA GLY A 126 -15.54 0.71 -1.57
C GLY A 126 -15.00 1.82 -2.46
N GLU A 127 -13.89 2.45 -2.06
CA GLU A 127 -13.22 3.52 -2.80
C GLU A 127 -12.20 2.94 -3.80
N TYR A 128 -11.62 1.77 -3.49
CA TYR A 128 -10.58 1.12 -4.29
C TYR A 128 -10.86 -0.39 -4.53
N PRO A 129 -11.92 -0.74 -5.26
CA PRO A 129 -12.31 -2.15 -5.45
C PRO A 129 -11.22 -2.98 -6.11
N LEU A 130 -10.44 -2.41 -7.04
CA LEU A 130 -9.33 -3.10 -7.72
C LEU A 130 -8.17 -3.53 -6.80
N VAL A 131 -8.03 -2.88 -5.65
CA VAL A 131 -6.95 -3.17 -4.70
C VAL A 131 -7.37 -4.29 -3.74
N CYS A 132 -8.66 -4.38 -3.45
CA CYS A 132 -9.21 -5.27 -2.44
C CYS A 132 -9.99 -6.46 -2.98
N ASP A 133 -10.52 -6.40 -4.19
CA ASP A 133 -11.18 -7.54 -4.82
C ASP A 133 -10.12 -8.43 -5.48
N ASP A 134 -10.40 -9.73 -5.51
CA ASP A 134 -9.61 -10.66 -6.30
C ASP A 134 -9.63 -10.21 -7.78
N PRO A 135 -8.49 -10.17 -8.49
CA PRO A 135 -8.45 -9.75 -9.90
C PRO A 135 -9.47 -10.50 -10.77
N PHE A 136 -9.76 -11.77 -10.49
CA PHE A 136 -10.78 -12.54 -11.19
C PHE A 136 -12.19 -12.11 -10.86
N GLU A 137 -12.50 -11.71 -9.62
CA GLU A 137 -13.81 -11.18 -9.24
C GLU A 137 -14.04 -9.78 -9.85
N VAL A 138 -13.00 -8.96 -9.93
CA VAL A 138 -13.03 -7.70 -10.68
C VAL A 138 -13.32 -7.98 -12.16
N ILE A 139 -12.53 -8.86 -12.78
CA ILE A 139 -12.70 -9.23 -14.19
C ILE A 139 -14.09 -9.84 -14.41
N ARG A 140 -14.60 -10.69 -13.51
CA ARG A 140 -15.94 -11.26 -13.59
C ARG A 140 -17.02 -10.21 -13.46
N ARG A 141 -16.90 -9.22 -12.59
CA ARG A 141 -17.90 -8.14 -12.45
C ARG A 141 -17.90 -7.19 -13.64
N VAL A 142 -16.73 -6.96 -14.24
CA VAL A 142 -16.58 -6.13 -15.45
C VAL A 142 -17.02 -6.91 -16.70
N ALA A 143 -16.75 -8.22 -16.76
CA ALA A 143 -17.18 -9.11 -17.83
C ALA A 143 -18.62 -9.62 -17.66
N ALA A 144 -19.20 -9.49 -16.46
CA ALA A 144 -20.59 -9.83 -16.20
C ALA A 144 -21.46 -8.84 -16.98
N PRO A 145 -22.30 -9.32 -17.91
CA PRO A 145 -23.19 -8.45 -18.64
C PRO A 145 -24.17 -7.84 -17.64
N ARG A 146 -24.12 -6.51 -17.47
CA ARG A 146 -25.25 -5.78 -16.90
C ARG A 146 -26.45 -6.13 -17.76
N GLY A 147 -27.42 -6.82 -17.17
CA GLY A 147 -28.53 -7.43 -17.89
C GLY A 147 -29.23 -6.42 -18.80
N GLY A 148 -29.25 -6.74 -20.10
CA GLY A 148 -29.92 -5.93 -21.11
C GLY A 148 -29.38 -6.15 -22.51
N GLY A 149 -29.88 -7.19 -23.18
CA GLY A 149 -29.93 -7.24 -24.64
C GLY A 149 -28.70 -7.82 -25.35
N ALA A 150 -28.83 -9.07 -25.78
CA ALA A 150 -28.00 -9.68 -26.80
C ALA A 150 -28.06 -8.87 -28.11
N ARG A 151 -27.05 -8.03 -28.38
CA ARG A 151 -26.57 -7.70 -29.73
C ARG A 151 -25.29 -6.87 -29.67
N ARG A 152 -24.25 -7.38 -30.34
CA ARG A 152 -22.99 -6.74 -30.78
C ARG A 152 -21.71 -7.22 -30.07
N LEU A 153 -21.29 -8.42 -30.44
CA LEU A 153 -19.91 -8.90 -30.34
C LEU A 153 -18.94 -8.16 -31.30
N SER A 154 -19.05 -6.84 -31.43
CA SER A 154 -18.13 -6.04 -32.26
C SER A 154 -17.69 -4.72 -31.62
N GLN A 155 -17.90 -4.52 -30.32
CA GLN A 155 -17.64 -3.26 -29.62
C GLN A 155 -16.76 -3.43 -28.37
N SER A 156 -15.85 -4.40 -28.36
CA SER A 156 -14.91 -4.61 -27.24
C SER A 156 -13.78 -3.56 -27.17
N ARG A 157 -13.54 -2.79 -28.24
CA ARG A 157 -12.59 -1.66 -28.26
C ARG A 157 -13.10 -0.39 -27.55
N PRO A 158 -14.31 0.12 -27.83
CA PRO A 158 -14.78 1.37 -27.22
C PRO A 158 -14.96 1.28 -25.70
N VAL A 159 -15.32 0.11 -25.15
CA VAL A 159 -15.51 -0.07 -23.69
C VAL A 159 -14.17 -0.05 -22.95
N LEU A 160 -13.11 -0.58 -23.56
CA LEU A 160 -11.76 -0.54 -22.99
C LEU A 160 -11.19 0.87 -23.05
N GLU A 161 -11.42 1.60 -24.14
CA GLU A 161 -11.02 3.01 -24.27
C GLU A 161 -11.79 3.92 -23.30
N GLU A 162 -13.07 3.66 -23.07
CA GLU A 162 -13.90 4.40 -22.12
C GLU A 162 -13.51 4.06 -20.67
N LEU A 163 -13.14 2.81 -20.38
CA LEU A 163 -12.58 2.41 -19.09
C LEU A 163 -11.19 3.05 -18.86
N VAL A 164 -10.32 3.05 -19.88
CA VAL A 164 -9.00 3.72 -19.84
C VAL A 164 -9.18 5.23 -19.72
N LYS A 165 -10.23 5.82 -20.32
CA LYS A 165 -10.56 7.24 -20.21
C LYS A 165 -11.08 7.59 -18.82
N VAL A 166 -12.01 6.80 -18.25
CA VAL A 166 -12.50 6.97 -16.87
C VAL A 166 -11.39 6.73 -15.86
N LEU A 167 -10.52 5.76 -16.12
CA LEU A 167 -9.30 5.53 -15.35
C LEU A 167 -8.40 6.77 -15.46
N ARG A 168 -8.02 7.25 -16.65
CA ARG A 168 -7.21 8.47 -16.85
C ARG A 168 -7.79 9.73 -16.20
N GLU A 169 -9.09 9.98 -16.37
CA GLU A 169 -9.79 11.15 -15.82
C GLU A 169 -9.91 11.11 -14.29
N ARG A 170 -9.84 9.92 -13.66
CA ARG A 170 -9.78 9.76 -12.19
C ARG A 170 -8.37 9.50 -11.65
N LEU A 171 -7.38 9.22 -12.51
CA LEU A 171 -5.99 8.84 -12.19
C LEU A 171 -4.98 9.92 -12.58
N GLU A 172 -5.36 11.20 -12.59
CA GLU A 172 -4.45 12.34 -12.84
C GLU A 172 -3.27 12.47 -11.82
N PHE A 173 -2.92 11.41 -11.09
CA PHE A 173 -1.82 11.40 -10.13
C PHE A 173 -0.75 10.33 -10.31
N ASP A 174 -0.81 9.39 -11.27
CA ASP A 174 0.25 8.36 -11.32
C ASP A 174 0.58 7.79 -12.71
N ALA A 175 1.65 8.31 -13.32
CA ALA A 175 2.21 7.85 -14.60
C ALA A 175 2.70 6.38 -14.54
N SER A 176 3.02 5.89 -13.35
CA SER A 176 3.48 4.50 -13.15
C SER A 176 2.34 3.48 -13.24
N PHE A 177 1.12 3.88 -12.84
CA PHE A 177 -0.07 3.03 -12.93
C PHE A 177 -0.60 2.94 -14.36
N GLU A 178 -0.47 4.02 -15.13
CA GLU A 178 -0.81 4.03 -16.56
C GLU A 178 0.00 2.98 -17.33
N GLU A 179 1.29 2.81 -17.00
CA GLU A 179 2.13 1.79 -17.62
C GLU A 179 1.72 0.36 -17.23
N VAL A 180 1.31 0.14 -15.98
CA VAL A 180 0.80 -1.17 -15.52
C VAL A 180 -0.51 -1.50 -16.22
N VAL A 181 -1.46 -0.57 -16.29
CA VAL A 181 -2.72 -0.76 -17.02
C VAL A 181 -2.45 -1.00 -18.50
N ARG A 182 -1.53 -0.25 -19.11
CA ARG A 182 -1.14 -0.45 -20.52
C ARG A 182 -0.60 -1.85 -20.76
N ARG A 183 0.31 -2.34 -19.91
CA ARG A 183 0.88 -3.70 -20.04
C ARG A 183 -0.13 -4.82 -19.81
N VAL A 184 -1.09 -4.62 -18.89
CA VAL A 184 -2.21 -5.54 -18.65
C VAL A 184 -3.14 -5.62 -19.88
N VAL A 185 -3.34 -4.49 -20.56
CA VAL A 185 -4.15 -4.40 -21.77
C VAL A 185 -3.44 -4.99 -23.00
N GLU A 186 -2.12 -4.81 -23.09
CA GLU A 186 -1.31 -5.29 -24.22
C GLU A 186 -1.16 -6.82 -24.24
N ASP A 187 -1.15 -7.50 -23.09
CA ASP A 187 -0.94 -8.96 -23.02
C ASP A 187 -1.72 -9.64 -21.86
N PRO A 188 -3.05 -9.81 -22.01
CA PRO A 188 -3.89 -10.41 -20.97
C PRO A 188 -3.66 -11.92 -20.78
N GLU A 189 -3.14 -12.62 -21.80
CA GLU A 189 -2.86 -14.06 -21.75
C GLU A 189 -1.66 -14.37 -20.85
N ARG A 190 -0.64 -13.51 -20.86
CA ARG A 190 0.54 -13.65 -19.99
C ARG A 190 0.22 -13.54 -18.51
N LEU A 191 -0.78 -12.73 -18.14
CA LEU A 191 -1.29 -12.68 -16.77
C LEU A 191 -1.98 -13.96 -16.35
N ARG A 192 -2.72 -14.62 -17.26
CA ARG A 192 -3.37 -15.91 -16.98
C ARG A 192 -2.35 -17.01 -16.74
N ALA A 193 -1.26 -17.03 -17.52
CA ALA A 193 -0.22 -18.05 -17.40
C ALA A 193 0.61 -17.94 -16.10
N CYS A 194 0.79 -16.74 -15.55
CA CYS A 194 1.54 -16.55 -14.30
C CYS A 194 0.79 -17.03 -13.04
N TYR A 195 -0.51 -17.30 -13.14
CA TYR A 195 -1.39 -17.66 -12.02
C TYR A 195 -2.20 -18.94 -12.28
N ALA A 196 -1.83 -19.72 -13.28
CA ALA A 196 -2.31 -21.09 -13.53
C ALA A 196 -1.42 -22.11 -12.80
#